data_AF-A0A0C6EVW0-F1
#
_entry.id   AF-A0A0C6EVW0-F1
#
_cell.length_a   1.000
_cell.length_b   1.000
_cell.length_c   1.000
_cell.angle_alpha   90.00
_cell.angle_beta   90.00
_cell.angle_gamma   90.00
#
_symmetry.space_group_name_H-M   'P 1'
#
loop_
_entity.id
_entity.type
_entity.pdbx_description
1 polymer ?
#
loop_
_entity_poly.entity_id
_entity_poly.type
_entity_poly.pdbx_seq_one_letter_code
_entity_poly.pdbx_strand_id
1 'polypeptide(L)'
;MNAKFLALFITICLLVQPLTGCLSTGQCGFRLVLMDSAKVLLTDQDISGFNCTECALILSKSGIEKWNAYLGYSDIPKLSNGLYSKDFIIRIDDEEICRGKFWSSVSSTSTEGVIITDCVMELTSSFNCIYLQINYPACQPLEEAITAKIRGYFENRNISS
;
A
#
# COMPACT_ATOMS: atom_id res chain seq x y z
N MET A 1 26.33 35.05 -39.42
CA MET A 1 25.37 34.07 -38.88
C MET A 1 24.15 34.87 -38.42
N ASN A 2 23.01 34.74 -39.12
CA ASN A 2 21.89 35.68 -38.97
C ASN A 2 21.13 35.41 -37.66
N ALA A 3 20.89 36.44 -36.86
CA ALA A 3 20.20 36.36 -35.56
C ALA A 3 18.82 35.65 -35.64
N LYS A 4 18.18 35.66 -36.81
CA LYS A 4 16.93 34.95 -37.09
C LYS A 4 17.07 33.41 -37.08
N PHE A 5 18.23 32.87 -37.46
CA PHE A 5 18.50 31.43 -37.42
C PHE A 5 18.76 30.93 -35.99
N LEU A 6 19.36 31.76 -35.14
CA LEU A 6 19.62 31.44 -33.73
C LEU A 6 18.31 31.37 -32.92
N ALA A 7 17.39 32.30 -33.18
CA ALA A 7 16.08 32.34 -32.50
C ALA A 7 15.19 31.14 -32.87
N LEU A 8 15.23 30.68 -34.12
CA LEU A 8 14.46 29.51 -34.56
C LEU A 8 14.97 28.22 -33.88
N PHE A 9 16.29 28.08 -33.73
CA PHE A 9 16.90 26.92 -33.10
C PHE A 9 16.57 26.82 -31.60
N ILE A 10 16.58 27.95 -30.89
CA ILE A 10 16.20 28.02 -29.47
C ILE A 10 14.71 27.69 -29.27
N THR A 11 13.85 28.13 -30.19
CA THR A 11 12.40 27.85 -30.13
C THR A 11 12.09 26.36 -30.36
N ILE A 12 12.83 25.70 -31.26
CA ILE A 12 12.70 24.25 -31.51
C ILE A 12 13.22 23.44 -30.32
N CYS A 13 14.31 23.86 -29.68
CA CYS A 13 14.84 23.19 -28.48
C CYS A 13 13.92 23.29 -27.26
N LEU A 14 13.08 24.34 -27.15
CA LEU A 14 12.10 24.48 -26.06
C LEU A 14 10.81 23.66 -26.27
N LEU A 15 10.52 23.22 -27.49
CA LEU A 15 9.35 22.39 -27.81
C LEU A 15 9.64 20.88 -27.72
N VAL A 16 10.90 20.50 -27.61
CA VAL A 16 11.31 19.11 -27.33
C VAL A 16 11.72 19.02 -25.87
N GLN A 17 10.77 19.27 -24.96
CA GLN A 17 10.88 18.63 -23.67
C GLN A 17 10.71 17.14 -23.93
N PRO A 18 11.67 16.28 -23.59
CA PRO A 18 11.34 14.88 -23.52
C PRO A 18 10.24 14.79 -22.46
N LEU A 19 9.05 14.35 -22.84
CA LEU A 19 8.19 13.62 -21.92
C LEU A 19 9.03 12.40 -21.50
N THR A 20 9.96 12.59 -20.58
CA THR A 20 10.35 11.57 -19.62
C THR A 20 9.17 11.46 -18.66
N GLY A 21 8.02 11.05 -19.20
CA GLY A 21 7.14 10.17 -18.47
C GLY A 21 8.03 9.00 -18.14
N CYS A 22 8.43 8.92 -16.88
CA CYS A 22 8.95 7.70 -16.31
C CYS A 22 7.91 6.65 -16.72
N LEU A 23 8.23 5.81 -17.71
CA LEU A 23 7.55 4.54 -17.88
C LEU A 23 7.84 3.85 -16.54
N SER A 24 6.91 4.01 -15.60
CA SER A 24 6.75 3.10 -14.49
C SER A 24 6.79 1.74 -15.16
N THR A 25 7.88 1.02 -14.96
CA THR A 25 7.95 -0.40 -15.29
C THR A 25 6.71 -1.00 -14.64
N GLY A 26 5.68 -1.24 -15.47
CA GLY A 26 4.31 -1.47 -15.04
C GLY A 26 4.26 -2.68 -14.15
N GLN A 27 4.43 -2.46 -12.85
CA GLN A 27 4.17 -3.48 -11.86
C GLN A 27 2.66 -3.61 -11.78
N CYS A 28 2.17 -4.52 -12.61
CA CYS A 28 0.79 -4.95 -12.67
C CYS A 28 0.44 -5.70 -11.37
N GLY A 29 -0.74 -5.43 -10.82
CA GLY A 29 -1.29 -6.12 -9.65
C GLY A 29 -1.38 -5.30 -8.37
N PHE A 30 -1.85 -5.99 -7.32
CA PHE A 30 -2.00 -5.45 -5.97
C PHE A 30 -0.63 -5.11 -5.36
N ARG A 31 -0.55 -3.92 -4.77
CA ARG A 31 0.62 -3.42 -4.06
C ARG A 31 0.19 -2.63 -2.83
N LEU A 32 0.74 -2.98 -1.68
CA LEU A 32 0.74 -2.16 -0.47
C LEU A 32 2.08 -1.44 -0.38
N VAL A 33 2.08 -0.11 -0.39
CA VAL A 33 3.28 0.72 -0.53
C VAL A 33 3.42 1.64 0.67
N LEU A 34 4.63 1.76 1.22
CA LEU A 34 4.98 2.77 2.23
C LEU A 34 5.20 4.12 1.56
N MET A 35 4.49 5.15 2.01
CA MET A 35 4.56 6.48 1.37
C MET A 35 5.88 7.20 1.62
N ASP A 36 6.48 7.02 2.79
CA ASP A 36 7.71 7.70 3.21
C ASP A 36 8.92 7.36 2.33
N SER A 37 8.97 6.11 1.86
CA SER A 37 10.11 5.50 1.18
C SER A 37 9.79 5.06 -0.24
N ALA A 38 8.52 5.14 -0.65
CA ALA A 38 7.97 4.54 -1.87
C ALA A 38 8.27 3.02 -1.99
N LYS A 39 8.58 2.36 -0.86
CA LYS A 39 8.92 0.95 -0.83
C LYS A 39 7.65 0.10 -0.89
N VAL A 40 7.62 -0.86 -1.80
CA VAL A 40 6.55 -1.89 -1.82
C VAL A 40 6.72 -2.81 -0.62
N LEU A 41 5.71 -2.83 0.26
CA LEU A 41 5.66 -3.64 1.47
C LEU A 41 5.18 -5.07 1.13
N LEU A 42 4.06 -5.18 0.44
CA LEU A 42 3.46 -6.45 0.00
C LEU A 42 3.00 -6.33 -1.46
N THR A 43 3.12 -7.44 -2.20
CA THR A 43 2.56 -7.60 -3.55
C THR A 43 1.50 -8.70 -3.57
N ASP A 44 0.84 -8.90 -4.70
CA ASP A 44 -0.08 -10.02 -4.93
C ASP A 44 0.49 -11.40 -4.54
N GLN A 45 1.76 -11.67 -4.83
CA GLN A 45 2.44 -12.92 -4.44
C GLN A 45 2.55 -13.14 -2.92
N ASP A 46 2.43 -12.06 -2.13
CA ASP A 46 2.47 -12.11 -0.67
C ASP A 46 1.08 -12.32 -0.06
N ILE A 47 0.03 -12.31 -0.87
CA ILE A 47 -1.37 -12.45 -0.45
C ILE A 47 -1.92 -13.79 -0.96
N SER A 48 -2.38 -14.64 -0.05
CA SER A 48 -3.01 -15.92 -0.38
C SER A 48 -4.55 -15.83 -0.49
N GLY A 49 -5.15 -14.70 -0.13
CA GLY A 49 -6.59 -14.49 -0.26
C GLY A 49 -7.07 -13.18 0.36
N PHE A 50 -8.36 -12.89 0.18
CA PHE A 50 -9.04 -11.75 0.79
C PHE A 50 -10.35 -12.19 1.45
N ASN A 51 -10.46 -12.00 2.76
CA ASN A 51 -11.71 -12.20 3.49
C ASN A 51 -12.58 -10.95 3.33
N CYS A 52 -13.65 -11.08 2.56
CA CYS A 52 -14.55 -9.96 2.25
C CYS A 52 -15.40 -9.53 3.45
N THR A 53 -15.76 -10.47 4.33
CA THR A 53 -16.61 -10.18 5.50
C THR A 53 -15.88 -9.31 6.51
N GLU A 54 -14.59 -9.59 6.74
CA GLU A 54 -13.75 -8.89 7.71
C GLU A 54 -12.86 -7.82 7.06
N CYS A 55 -12.93 -7.67 5.74
CA CYS A 55 -12.03 -6.82 4.95
C CYS A 55 -10.55 -7.10 5.26
N ALA A 56 -10.16 -8.37 5.28
CA ALA A 56 -8.84 -8.81 5.70
C ALA A 56 -8.03 -9.40 4.53
N LEU A 57 -6.77 -9.01 4.42
CA LEU A 57 -5.81 -9.67 3.53
C LEU A 57 -5.21 -10.86 4.26
N ILE A 58 -5.33 -12.04 3.66
CA ILE A 58 -4.75 -13.29 4.17
C ILE A 58 -3.35 -13.40 3.57
N LEU A 59 -2.32 -13.35 4.41
CA LEU A 59 -0.93 -13.37 3.95
C LEU A 59 -0.45 -14.79 3.67
N SER A 60 0.30 -14.93 2.57
CA SER A 60 1.09 -16.13 2.29
C SER A 60 2.29 -16.21 3.24
N LYS A 61 3.03 -17.32 3.22
CA LYS A 61 4.26 -17.46 4.02
C LYS A 61 5.27 -16.34 3.74
N SER A 62 5.47 -15.95 2.47
CA SER A 62 6.37 -14.85 2.12
C SER A 62 5.85 -13.50 2.62
N GLY A 63 4.52 -13.31 2.59
CA GLY A 63 3.89 -12.10 3.13
C GLY A 63 4.08 -11.96 4.63
N ILE A 64 3.94 -13.05 5.39
CA ILE A 64 4.20 -13.08 6.84
C ILE A 64 5.67 -12.71 7.12
N GLU A 65 6.61 -13.32 6.40
CA GLU A 65 8.06 -13.04 6.57
C GLU A 65 8.38 -11.56 6.30
N LYS A 66 7.82 -11.00 5.22
CA LYS A 66 7.99 -9.57 4.90
C LYS A 66 7.35 -8.67 5.95
N TRP A 67 6.16 -8.99 6.43
CA TRP A 67 5.46 -8.22 7.46
C TRP A 67 6.26 -8.19 8.77
N ASN A 68 6.64 -9.37 9.26
CA ASN A 68 7.35 -9.52 10.53
C ASN A 68 8.73 -8.87 10.51
N ALA A 69 9.38 -8.73 9.34
CA ALA A 69 10.62 -7.98 9.21
C ALA A 69 10.52 -6.49 9.63
N TYR A 70 9.30 -5.92 9.66
CA TYR A 70 9.06 -4.56 10.13
C TYR A 70 8.68 -4.47 11.61
N LEU A 71 8.61 -5.57 12.35
CA LEU A 71 8.42 -5.47 13.79
C LEU A 71 9.67 -4.86 14.41
N GLY A 72 10.86 -5.37 14.07
CA GLY A 72 12.13 -4.73 14.44
C GLY A 72 12.46 -4.81 15.94
N TYR A 73 11.90 -5.79 16.65
CA TYR A 73 12.19 -6.08 18.06
C TYR A 73 12.14 -7.59 18.33
N SER A 74 12.94 -8.03 19.30
CA SER A 74 12.91 -9.39 19.87
C SER A 74 11.96 -9.51 21.07
N ASP A 75 11.76 -8.43 21.83
CA ASP A 75 11.08 -8.49 23.14
C ASP A 75 10.04 -7.37 23.35
N ILE A 76 10.37 -6.10 23.08
CA ILE A 76 9.49 -4.95 23.34
C ILE A 76 9.25 -4.16 22.04
N PRO A 77 7.98 -3.94 21.64
CA PRO A 77 7.65 -3.16 20.45
C PRO A 77 8.16 -1.72 20.52
N LYS A 78 9.20 -1.41 19.74
CA LYS A 78 9.58 -0.02 19.48
C LYS A 78 8.72 0.50 18.33
N LEU A 79 7.57 1.07 18.68
CA LEU A 79 6.59 1.61 17.72
C LEU A 79 7.23 2.49 16.63
N SER A 80 8.22 3.31 17.00
CA SER A 80 8.93 4.21 16.08
C SER A 80 9.72 3.51 14.97
N ASN A 81 10.13 2.26 15.18
CA ASN A 81 11.01 1.54 14.26
C ASN A 81 10.21 0.67 13.27
N GLY A 82 8.94 0.39 13.57
CA GLY A 82 8.11 -0.49 12.79
C GLY A 82 7.20 0.21 11.79
N LEU A 83 6.04 -0.39 11.54
CA LEU A 83 5.02 0.17 10.65
C LEU A 83 4.14 1.22 11.31
N TYR A 84 4.02 1.19 12.65
CA TYR A 84 3.10 2.03 13.39
C TYR A 84 3.16 3.52 12.99
N SER A 85 1.99 4.10 12.74
CA SER A 85 1.78 5.50 12.31
C SER A 85 2.36 5.88 10.94
N LYS A 86 2.99 4.97 10.21
CA LYS A 86 3.42 5.22 8.83
C LYS A 86 2.22 5.26 7.89
N ASP A 87 2.34 6.11 6.87
CA ASP A 87 1.36 6.23 5.81
C ASP A 87 1.57 5.15 4.74
N PHE A 88 0.46 4.61 4.24
CA PHE A 88 0.46 3.64 3.16
C PHE A 88 -0.46 4.04 2.02
N ILE A 89 -0.20 3.45 0.86
CA ILE A 89 -1.09 3.45 -0.29
C ILE A 89 -1.34 2.02 -0.72
N ILE A 90 -2.60 1.69 -1.01
CA ILE A 90 -2.95 0.49 -1.75
C ILE A 90 -3.17 0.86 -3.20
N ARG A 91 -2.47 0.16 -4.09
CA ARG A 91 -2.63 0.27 -5.53
C ARG A 91 -3.00 -1.07 -6.13
N ILE A 92 -3.80 -1.04 -7.18
CA ILE A 92 -4.04 -2.19 -8.06
C ILE A 92 -3.73 -1.70 -9.46
N ASP A 93 -2.77 -2.34 -10.11
CA ASP A 93 -2.19 -1.84 -11.36
C ASP A 93 -1.79 -0.36 -11.19
N ASP A 94 -2.11 0.51 -12.14
CA ASP A 94 -1.78 1.93 -12.06
C ASP A 94 -2.80 2.75 -11.26
N GLU A 95 -3.85 2.14 -10.72
CA GLU A 95 -4.88 2.82 -9.94
C GLU A 95 -4.53 2.86 -8.45
N GLU A 96 -4.71 4.03 -7.85
CA GLU A 96 -4.71 4.17 -6.40
C GLU A 96 -6.09 3.85 -5.84
N ILE A 97 -6.16 2.87 -4.95
CA ILE A 97 -7.42 2.38 -4.40
C ILE A 97 -7.77 3.14 -3.11
N CYS A 98 -6.80 3.29 -2.21
CA CYS A 98 -6.95 4.07 -0.99
C CYS A 98 -5.60 4.45 -0.39
N ARG A 99 -5.62 5.41 0.53
CA ARG A 99 -4.52 5.76 1.41
C ARG A 99 -4.95 5.63 2.86
N GLY A 100 -4.00 5.35 3.74
CA GLY A 100 -4.29 5.20 5.16
C GLY A 100 -3.05 5.18 6.02
N LYS A 101 -3.24 4.81 7.29
CA LYS A 101 -2.16 4.64 8.26
C LYS A 101 -2.13 3.26 8.87
N PHE A 102 -0.94 2.76 9.16
CA PHE A 102 -0.80 1.62 10.06
C PHE A 102 -1.14 2.05 11.48
N TRP A 103 -2.04 1.32 12.12
CA TRP A 103 -2.54 1.65 13.45
C TRP A 103 -2.53 0.40 14.35
N SER A 104 -2.51 0.64 15.65
CA SER A 104 -2.63 -0.42 16.65
C SER A 104 -3.37 0.10 17.89
N SER A 105 -4.18 -0.79 18.47
CA SER A 105 -4.93 -0.55 19.69
C SER A 105 -4.06 -0.33 20.93
N VAL A 106 -2.76 -0.65 20.85
CA VAL A 106 -1.81 -0.35 21.93
C VAL A 106 -1.49 1.14 22.04
N SER A 107 -1.92 1.96 21.08
CA SER A 107 -1.78 3.42 21.14
C SER A 107 -3.06 4.10 21.61
N SER A 108 -2.89 5.15 22.42
CA SER A 108 -3.96 6.07 22.81
C SER A 108 -4.30 7.11 21.73
N THR A 109 -3.50 7.22 20.67
CA THR A 109 -3.76 8.16 19.57
C THR A 109 -4.69 7.54 18.54
N SER A 110 -5.83 8.17 18.31
CA SER A 110 -6.71 7.82 17.19
C SER A 110 -6.21 8.46 15.90
N THR A 111 -6.55 7.86 14.77
CA THR A 111 -6.34 8.44 13.44
C THR A 111 -7.62 8.31 12.66
N GLU A 112 -7.96 9.36 11.90
CA GLU A 112 -9.12 9.37 11.02
C GLU A 112 -8.81 8.65 9.70
N GLY A 113 -9.80 7.96 9.17
CA GLY A 113 -9.78 7.37 7.83
C GLY A 113 -9.35 5.89 7.80
N VAL A 114 -8.88 5.43 6.64
CA VAL A 114 -8.51 4.03 6.43
C VAL A 114 -7.29 3.68 7.28
N ILE A 115 -7.36 2.55 7.96
CA ILE A 115 -6.22 1.98 8.68
C ILE A 115 -5.99 0.52 8.33
N ILE A 116 -4.75 0.09 8.52
CA ILE A 116 -4.41 -1.33 8.67
C ILE A 116 -4.08 -1.58 10.14
N THR A 117 -4.80 -2.49 10.78
CA THR A 117 -4.62 -2.78 12.22
C THR A 117 -3.46 -3.72 12.49
N ASP A 118 -3.14 -3.88 13.78
CA ASP A 118 -2.27 -4.94 14.31
C ASP A 118 -0.86 -4.96 13.70
N CYS A 119 -0.41 -3.80 13.22
CA CYS A 119 0.91 -3.57 12.62
C CYS A 119 2.10 -3.72 13.59
N VAL A 120 1.83 -4.11 14.82
CA VAL A 120 2.78 -4.36 15.92
C VAL A 120 2.65 -5.79 16.46
N MET A 121 1.91 -6.65 15.76
CA MET A 121 1.71 -8.03 16.16
C MET A 121 2.50 -8.94 15.21
N GLU A 122 3.17 -9.94 15.78
CA GLU A 122 3.80 -10.99 15.00
C GLU A 122 2.73 -11.88 14.37
N LEU A 123 2.81 -12.04 13.05
CA LEU A 123 1.93 -12.93 12.31
C LEU A 123 2.54 -14.33 12.23
N THR A 124 1.67 -15.34 12.27
CA THR A 124 2.04 -16.76 12.15
C THR A 124 1.13 -17.44 11.13
N SER A 125 1.39 -18.69 10.77
CA SER A 125 0.50 -19.43 9.86
C SER A 125 -0.94 -19.57 10.38
N SER A 126 -1.16 -19.50 11.69
CA SER A 126 -2.49 -19.55 12.32
C SER A 126 -3.12 -18.17 12.52
N PHE A 127 -2.32 -17.11 12.41
CA PHE A 127 -2.71 -15.71 12.57
C PHE A 127 -2.02 -14.89 11.48
N ASN A 128 -2.53 -14.98 10.25
CA ASN A 128 -1.90 -14.44 9.05
C ASN A 128 -2.74 -13.34 8.37
N CYS A 129 -3.70 -12.76 9.08
CA CYS A 129 -4.58 -11.73 8.51
C CYS A 129 -4.14 -10.33 8.94
N ILE A 130 -4.18 -9.38 8.00
CA ILE A 130 -4.13 -7.95 8.28
C ILE A 130 -5.47 -7.32 7.87
N TYR A 131 -6.03 -6.49 8.74
CA TYR A 131 -7.41 -5.99 8.58
C TYR A 131 -7.41 -4.55 8.10
N LEU A 132 -8.29 -4.25 7.15
CA LEU A 132 -8.56 -2.91 6.67
C LEU A 132 -9.88 -2.41 7.23
N GLN A 133 -9.88 -1.21 7.79
CA GLN A 133 -11.07 -0.62 8.39
C GLN A 133 -11.01 0.90 8.37
N ILE A 134 -12.16 1.55 8.61
CA ILE A 134 -12.20 2.98 8.91
C ILE A 134 -12.06 3.17 10.42
N ASN A 135 -11.18 4.06 10.82
CA ASN A 135 -11.00 4.46 12.21
C ASN A 135 -11.44 5.91 12.43
N TYR A 136 -11.90 6.17 13.66
CA TYR A 136 -12.42 7.43 14.16
C TYR A 136 -13.62 8.01 13.36
N PRO A 137 -14.74 8.39 14.01
CA PRO A 137 -14.98 8.44 15.46
C PRO A 137 -15.22 7.07 16.10
N ALA A 138 -15.46 6.04 15.29
CA ALA A 138 -15.58 4.65 15.72
C ALA A 138 -14.95 3.73 14.69
N CYS A 139 -14.55 2.55 15.12
CA CYS A 139 -14.13 1.48 14.23
C CYS A 139 -15.32 1.05 13.36
N GLN A 140 -15.20 1.19 12.05
CA GLN A 140 -16.25 0.86 11.09
C GLN A 140 -15.67 -0.03 9.97
N PRO A 141 -16.51 -0.85 9.31
CA PRO A 141 -16.12 -1.56 8.11
C PRO A 141 -15.52 -0.61 7.06
N LEU A 142 -14.60 -1.13 6.25
CA LEU A 142 -14.04 -0.41 5.12
C LEU A 142 -15.14 -0.01 4.13
N GLU A 143 -15.00 1.16 3.50
CA GLU A 143 -15.97 1.66 2.53
C GLU A 143 -16.21 0.64 1.40
N GLU A 144 -17.48 0.40 1.06
CA GLU A 144 -17.86 -0.62 0.07
C GLU A 144 -17.19 -0.41 -1.30
N ALA A 145 -16.94 0.83 -1.72
CA ALA A 145 -16.25 1.13 -2.96
C ALA A 145 -14.79 0.64 -2.96
N ILE A 146 -14.10 0.74 -1.82
CA ILE A 146 -12.74 0.25 -1.64
C ILE A 146 -12.76 -1.28 -1.56
N THR A 147 -13.65 -1.83 -0.73
CA THR A 147 -13.83 -3.28 -0.56
C THR A 147 -14.15 -3.98 -1.87
N ALA A 148 -15.05 -3.41 -2.69
CA ALA A 148 -15.42 -3.96 -3.99
C ALA A 148 -14.24 -4.01 -4.98
N LYS A 149 -13.38 -2.98 -5.01
CA LYS A 149 -12.19 -2.98 -5.87
C LYS A 149 -11.18 -4.05 -5.45
N ILE A 150 -10.89 -4.15 -4.15
CA ILE A 150 -9.94 -5.14 -3.62
C ILE A 150 -10.49 -6.57 -3.83
N ARG A 151 -11.74 -6.82 -3.46
CA ARG A 151 -12.44 -8.09 -3.69
C ARG A 151 -12.42 -8.48 -5.16
N GLY A 152 -12.85 -7.59 -6.04
CA GLY A 152 -12.91 -7.86 -7.49
C GLY A 152 -11.54 -8.24 -8.07
N TYR A 153 -10.45 -7.67 -7.54
CA TYR A 153 -9.11 -8.08 -7.95
C TYR A 153 -8.74 -9.50 -7.53
N PHE A 154 -8.98 -9.88 -6.27
CA PHE A 154 -8.59 -11.20 -5.75
C PHE A 154 -9.51 -12.33 -6.23
N GLU A 155 -10.82 -12.09 -6.36
CA GLU A 155 -11.78 -13.07 -6.88
C GLU A 155 -11.48 -13.42 -8.36
N ASN A 156 -11.19 -12.41 -9.19
CA ASN A 156 -10.91 -12.62 -10.62
C ASN A 156 -9.62 -13.38 -10.90
N ARG A 157 -8.72 -13.49 -9.91
CA ARG A 157 -7.45 -14.22 -10.05
C ARG A 157 -7.50 -15.66 -9.52
N ASN A 158 -8.68 -16.18 -9.17
CA ASN A 158 -8.85 -17.50 -8.54
C ASN A 158 -7.99 -17.70 -7.29
N ILE A 159 -7.63 -16.61 -6.60
CA ILE A 159 -7.03 -16.68 -5.27
C ILE A 159 -8.18 -16.90 -4.30
N SER A 160 -8.75 -18.10 -4.38
CA SER A 160 -9.87 -18.55 -3.55
C SER A 160 -9.27 -19.08 -2.24
N SER A 161 -9.85 -18.62 -1.13
CA SER A 161 -9.61 -19.08 0.25
C SER A 161 -9.39 -20.58 0.40
#